data_AF-A0A6J7JJA9-F1
#
_entry.id   AF-A0A6J7JJA9-F1
#
_cell.length_a   1.000
_cell.length_b   1.000
_cell.length_c   1.000
_cell.angle_alpha   90.00
_cell.angle_beta   90.00
_cell.angle_gamma   90.00
#
_symmetry.space_group_name_H-M   'P 1'
#
loop_
_entity.id
_entity.type
_entity.pdbx_description
1 polymer ?
#
loop_
_entity_poly.entity_id
_entity_poly.type
_entity_poly.pdbx_seq_one_letter_code
_entity_poly.pdbx_strand_id
1 'polypeptide(L)'
;MAEWEPWCSGEVLVGSGAEGDLVALVEPLSFWGGVDDTTGAIIDGHHPQVGIILAGSALLMGATRGSSSSTSTLLECIRRRTAPEVLLFTDTDPILVVAAVVAWELYGRGPTVVLLSASPDVDGVTRVRVDNDGRVSARRNFERERT
;
A
#
# COMPACT_ATOMS: atom_id res chain seq x y z
N MET A 1 5.47 -17.41 -16.57
CA MET A 1 4.92 -16.34 -15.70
C MET A 1 4.72 -16.97 -14.33
N ALA A 2 5.17 -16.35 -13.24
CA ALA A 2 4.94 -16.86 -11.89
C ALA A 2 3.42 -16.98 -11.62
N GLU A 3 3.02 -18.06 -10.96
CA GLU A 3 1.63 -18.34 -10.58
C GLU A 3 1.19 -17.44 -9.42
N TRP A 4 -0.09 -17.10 -9.35
CA TRP A 4 -0.67 -16.39 -8.22
C TRP A 4 -1.08 -17.40 -7.16
N GLU A 5 -0.45 -17.32 -5.99
CA GLU A 5 -0.75 -18.20 -4.87
C GLU A 5 -1.62 -17.46 -3.85
N PRO A 6 -2.57 -18.13 -3.18
CA PRO A 6 -3.22 -17.57 -2.01
C PRO A 6 -2.17 -17.13 -0.98
N TRP A 7 -2.29 -15.91 -0.47
CA TRP A 7 -1.30 -15.34 0.46
C TRP A 7 -1.89 -15.07 1.84
N CYS A 8 -2.95 -14.24 1.90
CA CYS A 8 -3.67 -13.92 3.13
C CYS A 8 -5.10 -13.47 2.82
N SER A 9 -5.83 -13.08 3.86
CA SER A 9 -7.19 -12.53 3.76
C SER A 9 -7.32 -11.28 4.61
N GLY A 10 -8.26 -10.42 4.24
CA GLY A 10 -8.61 -9.24 5.01
C GLY A 10 -9.99 -8.71 4.65
N GLU A 11 -10.41 -7.69 5.37
CA GLU A 11 -11.62 -6.93 5.08
C GLU A 11 -11.28 -5.80 4.10
N VAL A 12 -11.99 -5.73 2.97
CA VAL A 12 -11.93 -4.58 2.07
C VAL A 12 -12.72 -3.45 2.68
N LEU A 13 -12.03 -2.39 3.09
CA LEU A 13 -12.67 -1.21 3.67
C LEU A 13 -13.21 -0.26 2.59
N VAL A 14 -12.49 -0.16 1.47
CA VAL A 14 -12.91 0.60 0.29
C VAL A 14 -12.12 0.17 -0.94
N GLY A 15 -12.74 0.26 -2.12
CA GLY A 15 -12.10 0.06 -3.41
C GLY A 15 -12.62 -1.13 -4.19
N SER A 16 -11.81 -1.59 -5.15
CA SER A 16 -12.13 -2.69 -6.06
C SER A 16 -10.91 -3.56 -6.29
N GLY A 17 -11.00 -4.67 -7.02
CA GLY A 17 -9.84 -5.51 -7.29
C GLY A 17 -8.67 -4.71 -7.90
N ALA A 18 -7.47 -4.88 -7.35
CA ALA A 18 -6.27 -4.13 -7.70
C ALA A 18 -5.00 -4.98 -7.47
N GLU A 19 -3.90 -4.59 -8.11
CA GLU A 19 -2.61 -5.27 -7.95
C GLU A 19 -1.46 -4.28 -8.00
N GLY A 20 -0.34 -4.64 -7.40
CA GLY A 20 0.87 -3.83 -7.38
C GLY A 20 2.08 -4.62 -6.88
N ASP A 21 3.26 -4.11 -7.18
CA ASP A 21 4.50 -4.67 -6.65
C ASP A 21 4.56 -4.42 -5.14
N LEU A 22 4.94 -5.43 -4.35
CA LEU A 22 4.90 -5.34 -2.89
C LEU A 22 5.97 -4.36 -2.40
N VAL A 23 5.53 -3.35 -1.65
CA VAL A 23 6.39 -2.52 -0.82
C VAL A 23 5.97 -2.73 0.63
N ALA A 24 6.69 -3.60 1.35
CA ALA A 24 6.48 -3.79 2.77
C ALA A 24 7.34 -2.79 3.55
N LEU A 25 6.72 -1.90 4.33
CA LEU A 25 7.46 -0.96 5.15
C LEU A 25 8.03 -1.63 6.39
N VAL A 26 9.32 -1.38 6.66
CA VAL A 26 9.98 -1.86 7.88
C VAL A 26 9.78 -0.90 9.05
N GLU A 27 9.37 0.35 8.78
CA GLU A 27 9.03 1.36 9.77
C GLU A 27 7.76 2.13 9.37
N PRO A 28 7.02 2.72 10.34
CA PRO A 28 5.88 3.59 10.04
C PRO A 28 6.25 4.83 9.22
N LEU A 29 5.54 5.06 8.12
CA LEU A 29 5.72 6.22 7.24
C LEU A 29 4.68 7.31 7.49
N SER A 30 5.11 8.57 7.43
CA SER A 30 4.24 9.74 7.35
C SER A 30 4.08 10.17 5.90
N PHE A 31 2.84 10.17 5.40
CA PHE A 31 2.55 10.77 4.10
C PHE A 31 2.77 12.28 4.15
N TRP A 32 2.42 12.94 5.27
CA TRP A 32 2.73 14.36 5.43
C TRP A 32 4.24 14.56 5.60
N GLY A 33 4.88 15.16 4.59
CA GLY A 33 6.30 15.52 4.59
C GLY A 33 7.28 14.34 4.40
N GLY A 34 6.80 13.10 4.37
CA GLY A 34 7.64 11.92 4.13
C GLY A 34 7.45 11.28 2.76
N VAL A 35 6.47 11.75 1.97
CA VAL A 35 6.24 11.31 0.58
C VAL A 35 6.18 12.53 -0.33
N ASP A 36 6.88 12.48 -1.46
CA ASP A 36 6.74 13.43 -2.55
C ASP A 36 5.45 13.11 -3.32
N ASP A 37 4.49 14.03 -3.29
CA ASP A 37 3.18 13.87 -3.92
C ASP A 37 3.23 13.80 -5.46
N THR A 38 4.32 14.23 -6.07
CA THR A 38 4.48 14.34 -7.52
C THR A 38 5.16 13.11 -8.11
N THR A 39 5.96 12.40 -7.32
CA THR A 39 6.66 11.18 -7.75
C THR A 39 6.16 9.92 -7.05
N GLY A 40 5.57 10.05 -5.87
CA GLY A 40 5.26 8.94 -4.97
C GLY A 40 6.49 8.41 -4.23
N ALA A 41 7.63 9.10 -4.28
CA ALA A 41 8.85 8.68 -3.60
C ALA A 41 8.78 8.92 -2.09
N ILE A 42 9.32 8.01 -1.29
CA ILE A 42 9.62 8.27 0.11
C ILE A 42 10.78 9.28 0.17
N ILE A 43 10.54 10.44 0.78
CA ILE A 43 11.52 11.53 0.91
C ILE A 43 11.92 11.82 2.36
N ASP A 44 11.33 11.13 3.34
CA ASP A 44 11.79 11.21 4.72
C ASP A 44 13.22 10.64 4.84
N GLY A 45 14.19 11.53 5.03
CA GLY A 45 15.61 11.16 5.11
C GLY A 45 15.98 10.29 6.30
N HIS A 46 15.09 10.11 7.28
CA HIS A 46 15.29 9.19 8.39
C HIS A 46 14.70 7.81 8.13
N HIS A 47 13.84 7.67 7.11
CA HIS A 47 13.18 6.42 6.82
C HIS A 47 14.16 5.46 6.12
N PRO A 48 14.30 4.21 6.58
CA PRO A 48 15.26 3.25 6.01
C PRO A 48 15.00 2.92 4.53
N GLN A 49 13.79 3.18 4.05
CA GLN A 49 13.35 2.96 2.66
C GLN A 49 13.20 4.27 1.85
N VAL A 50 13.93 5.34 2.24
CA VAL A 50 14.00 6.58 1.45
C VAL A 50 14.37 6.29 -0.01
N GLY A 51 13.70 6.96 -0.94
CA GLY A 51 13.85 6.79 -2.38
C GLY A 51 12.99 5.70 -3.01
N ILE A 52 12.35 4.82 -2.23
CA ILE A 52 11.38 3.85 -2.78
C ILE A 52 10.17 4.59 -3.36
N ILE A 53 9.71 4.16 -4.53
CA ILE A 53 8.51 4.67 -5.20
C ILE A 53 7.28 3.87 -4.75
N LEU A 54 6.28 4.59 -4.26
CA LEU A 54 4.98 4.05 -3.83
C LEU A 54 3.92 4.09 -4.92
N ALA A 55 4.14 4.88 -5.98
CA ALA A 55 3.21 4.98 -7.09
C ALA A 55 2.98 3.61 -7.73
N GLY A 56 1.73 3.16 -7.85
CA GLY A 56 1.42 1.87 -8.48
C GLY A 56 1.61 0.64 -7.59
N SER A 57 2.11 0.81 -6.36
CA SER A 57 2.53 -0.33 -5.53
C SER A 57 1.38 -0.94 -4.73
N ALA A 58 1.63 -2.13 -4.19
CA ALA A 58 0.89 -2.67 -3.06
C ALA A 58 1.69 -2.37 -1.79
N LEU A 59 1.31 -1.30 -1.09
CA LEU A 59 1.98 -0.85 0.12
C LEU A 59 1.44 -1.60 1.33
N LEU A 60 2.29 -2.39 1.98
CA LEU A 60 2.02 -3.04 3.24
C LEU A 60 2.63 -2.24 4.39
N MET A 61 1.82 -1.89 5.37
CA MET A 61 2.27 -1.20 6.56
C MET A 61 1.41 -1.55 7.78
N GLY A 62 1.97 -1.35 8.98
CA GLY A 62 1.17 -1.32 10.21
C GLY A 62 0.40 -0.01 10.32
N ALA A 63 0.37 0.57 11.52
CA ALA A 63 -0.15 1.93 11.67
C ALA A 63 0.74 2.96 10.95
N THR A 64 0.11 3.99 10.38
CA THR A 64 0.83 5.13 9.79
C THR A 64 1.40 6.02 10.87
N ARG A 65 2.50 6.71 10.55
CA ARG A 65 3.05 7.74 11.41
C ARG A 65 2.46 9.07 10.98
N GLY A 66 1.54 9.65 11.73
CA GLY A 66 1.05 10.99 11.37
C GLY A 66 -0.28 11.37 11.98
N SER A 67 -0.82 12.46 11.45
CA SER A 67 -2.10 13.04 11.85
C SER A 67 -3.01 13.20 10.63
N SER A 68 -4.19 13.80 10.82
CA SER A 68 -5.14 14.09 9.74
C SER A 68 -4.52 14.79 8.50
N SER A 69 -3.40 15.50 8.63
CA SER A 69 -2.67 16.09 7.49
C SER A 69 -2.13 15.06 6.49
N SER A 70 -1.89 13.81 6.89
CA SER A 70 -1.52 12.74 5.95
C SER A 70 -2.63 12.46 4.92
N THR A 71 -3.88 12.75 5.29
CA THR A 71 -5.06 12.57 4.42
C THR A 71 -4.96 13.46 3.17
N SER A 72 -4.58 14.73 3.34
CA SER A 72 -4.51 15.68 2.22
C SER A 72 -3.37 15.34 1.27
N THR A 73 -2.22 14.93 1.79
CA THR A 73 -1.10 14.47 0.95
C THR A 73 -1.46 13.21 0.18
N LEU A 74 -2.06 12.19 0.81
CA LEU A 74 -2.49 10.99 0.08
C LEU A 74 -3.55 11.33 -0.98
N LEU A 75 -4.52 12.20 -0.68
CA LEU A 75 -5.49 12.67 -1.68
C LEU A 75 -4.83 13.35 -2.87
N GLU A 76 -3.79 14.15 -2.63
CA GLU A 76 -3.01 14.80 -3.69
C GLU A 76 -2.22 13.78 -4.52
N CYS A 77 -1.62 12.77 -3.89
CA CYS A 77 -1.00 11.65 -4.60
C CYS A 77 -2.01 10.92 -5.50
N ILE A 78 -3.22 10.65 -5.00
CA ILE A 78 -4.28 9.99 -5.77
C ILE A 78 -4.73 10.86 -6.95
N ARG A 79 -4.90 12.16 -6.72
CA ARG A 79 -5.22 13.13 -7.78
C ARG A 79 -4.15 13.11 -8.87
N ARG A 80 -2.87 13.02 -8.49
CA ARG A 80 -1.70 12.99 -9.38
C ARG A 80 -1.37 11.63 -9.98
N ARG A 81 -2.02 10.54 -9.53
CA ARG A 81 -1.71 9.15 -9.91
C ARG A 81 -0.32 8.66 -9.46
N THR A 82 0.08 9.10 -8.28
CA THR A 82 1.36 8.78 -7.65
C THR A 82 1.19 8.05 -6.31
N ALA A 83 -0.06 7.70 -5.96
CA ALA A 83 -0.39 6.87 -4.80
C ALA A 83 -0.16 5.37 -5.09
N PRO A 84 -0.07 4.55 -4.02
CA PRO A 84 -0.25 3.10 -4.14
C PRO A 84 -1.57 2.74 -4.81
N GLU A 85 -1.61 1.57 -5.45
CA GLU A 85 -2.85 0.96 -5.97
C GLU A 85 -3.54 0.13 -4.88
N VAL A 86 -2.76 -0.41 -3.94
CA VAL A 86 -3.25 -1.17 -2.80
C VAL A 86 -2.61 -0.66 -1.51
N LEU A 87 -3.42 -0.42 -0.49
CA LEU A 87 -3.00 -0.17 0.88
C LEU A 87 -3.40 -1.39 1.73
N LEU A 88 -2.41 -2.11 2.25
CA LEU A 88 -2.59 -3.25 3.14
C LEU A 88 -2.19 -2.83 4.55
N PHE A 89 -3.13 -2.89 5.49
CA PHE A 89 -2.92 -2.55 6.88
C PHE A 89 -2.92 -3.79 7.77
N THR A 90 -1.97 -3.90 8.71
CA THR A 90 -2.02 -4.92 9.78
C THR A 90 -2.65 -4.40 11.07
N ASP A 91 -2.82 -3.09 11.20
CA ASP A 91 -3.46 -2.40 12.33
C ASP A 91 -4.52 -1.43 11.80
N THR A 92 -5.52 -1.09 12.62
CA THR A 92 -6.54 -0.12 12.20
C THR A 92 -5.94 1.27 12.05
N ASP A 93 -5.86 1.77 10.81
CA ASP A 93 -5.46 3.14 10.50
C ASP A 93 -6.62 3.94 9.90
N PRO A 94 -7.35 4.75 10.69
CA PRO A 94 -8.47 5.51 10.16
C PRO A 94 -8.05 6.67 9.25
N ILE A 95 -6.81 7.15 9.30
CA ILE A 95 -6.39 8.39 8.62
C ILE A 95 -6.31 8.16 7.11
N LEU A 96 -5.57 7.14 6.68
CA LEU A 96 -5.43 6.86 5.25
C LEU A 96 -6.68 6.23 4.64
N VAL A 97 -7.46 5.49 5.45
CA VAL A 97 -8.77 4.98 5.05
C VAL A 97 -9.70 6.13 4.66
N VAL A 98 -9.75 7.19 5.47
CA VAL A 98 -10.58 8.37 5.17
C VAL A 98 -10.15 9.03 3.86
N ALA A 99 -8.85 9.18 3.60
CA ALA A 99 -8.36 9.70 2.32
C ALA A 99 -8.80 8.84 1.14
N ALA A 100 -8.70 7.52 1.26
CA ALA A 100 -9.12 6.60 0.22
C ALA A 100 -10.63 6.69 -0.05
N VAL A 101 -11.47 6.70 1.00
CA VAL A 101 -12.92 6.87 0.88
C VAL A 101 -13.25 8.19 0.17
N VAL A 102 -12.66 9.30 0.61
CA VAL A 102 -12.88 10.61 -0.02
C VAL A 102 -12.43 10.60 -1.48
N ALA A 103 -11.33 9.93 -1.82
CA ALA A 103 -10.88 9.83 -3.21
C ALA A 103 -11.86 9.05 -4.08
N TRP A 104 -12.38 7.93 -3.59
CA TRP A 104 -13.39 7.15 -4.29
C TRP A 104 -14.66 7.96 -4.54
N GLU A 105 -15.12 8.75 -3.56
CA GLU A 105 -16.28 9.63 -3.71
C GLU A 105 -16.03 10.81 -4.66
N LEU A 106 -14.88 11.48 -4.55
CA LEU A 106 -14.58 12.69 -5.34
C LEU A 106 -14.10 12.42 -6.76
N TYR A 107 -13.32 11.35 -6.94
CA TYR A 107 -12.63 11.06 -8.20
C TYR A 107 -13.11 9.78 -8.88
N GLY A 108 -13.98 8.99 -8.23
CA GLY A 108 -14.40 7.68 -8.73
C GLY A 108 -13.27 6.65 -8.79
N ARG A 109 -12.17 6.90 -8.05
CA ARG A 109 -10.97 6.06 -8.02
C ARG A 109 -10.14 6.33 -6.78
N GLY A 110 -9.34 5.35 -6.39
CA GLY A 110 -8.36 5.45 -5.32
C GLY A 110 -7.70 4.10 -5.06
N PRO A 111 -6.77 4.03 -4.09
CA PRO A 111 -6.23 2.77 -3.65
C PRO A 111 -7.34 1.88 -3.12
N THR A 112 -7.12 0.58 -3.26
CA THR A 112 -7.91 -0.44 -2.57
C THR A 112 -7.34 -0.64 -1.20
N VAL A 113 -8.17 -0.48 -0.18
CA VAL A 113 -7.74 -0.55 1.21
C VAL A 113 -8.23 -1.83 1.85
N VAL A 114 -7.29 -2.62 2.37
CA VAL A 114 -7.56 -3.89 3.02
C VAL A 114 -6.98 -3.88 4.43
N LEU A 115 -7.80 -4.20 5.42
CA LEU A 115 -7.34 -4.53 6.76
C LEU A 115 -7.11 -6.04 6.84
N LEU A 116 -5.84 -6.45 6.93
CA LEU A 116 -5.45 -7.85 6.97
C LEU A 116 -5.82 -8.49 8.31
N SER A 117 -6.25 -9.75 8.26
CA SER A 117 -6.61 -10.49 9.49
C SER A 117 -5.41 -10.83 10.37
N ALA A 118 -4.19 -10.82 9.81
CA ALA A 118 -2.93 -11.03 10.51
C ALA A 118 -1.77 -10.47 9.66
N SER A 119 -0.63 -10.19 10.29
CA SER A 119 0.59 -9.82 9.57
C SER A 119 1.06 -10.96 8.64
N PRO A 120 1.17 -10.71 7.33
CA PRO A 120 1.56 -11.76 6.39
C PRO A 120 3.07 -11.93 6.36
N ASP A 121 3.53 -13.13 5.98
CA ASP A 121 4.93 -13.38 5.63
C ASP A 121 5.24 -12.76 4.26
N VAL A 122 6.21 -11.84 4.24
CA VAL A 122 6.61 -11.09 3.04
C VAL A 122 7.78 -11.74 2.30
N ASP A 123 8.37 -12.82 2.82
CA ASP A 123 9.56 -13.42 2.23
C ASP A 123 9.30 -13.93 0.80
N GLY A 124 10.22 -13.54 -0.10
CA GLY A 124 10.16 -13.81 -1.52
C GLY A 124 8.97 -13.18 -2.27
N VAL A 125 8.04 -12.47 -1.62
CA VAL A 125 6.86 -11.87 -2.26
C VAL A 125 7.25 -10.63 -3.05
N THR A 126 6.91 -10.61 -4.34
CA THR A 126 7.23 -9.50 -5.24
C THR A 126 6.03 -8.70 -5.68
N ARG A 127 4.85 -9.32 -5.75
CA ARG A 127 3.62 -8.68 -6.24
C ARG A 127 2.41 -9.22 -5.51
N VAL A 128 1.44 -8.35 -5.28
CA VAL A 128 0.19 -8.67 -4.60
C VAL A 128 -0.99 -8.30 -5.48
N ARG A 129 -2.05 -9.09 -5.37
CA ARG A 129 -3.35 -8.83 -5.96
C ARG A 129 -4.43 -9.03 -4.91
N VAL A 130 -5.36 -8.09 -4.87
CA VAL A 130 -6.58 -8.13 -4.06
C VAL A 130 -7.76 -8.25 -5.02
N ASP A 131 -8.70 -9.15 -4.73
CA ASP A 131 -9.98 -9.20 -5.44
C ASP A 131 -11.09 -8.45 -4.68
N ASN A 132 -12.28 -8.37 -5.29
CA ASN A 132 -13.42 -7.66 -4.68
C ASN A 132 -13.94 -8.33 -3.39
N ASP A 133 -13.56 -9.58 -3.13
CA ASP A 133 -14.00 -10.34 -1.95
C ASP A 133 -12.97 -10.28 -0.81
N GLY A 134 -11.89 -9.50 -0.96
CA GLY A 134 -10.83 -9.35 0.03
C GLY A 134 -9.86 -10.52 0.10
N ARG A 135 -9.85 -11.40 -0.91
CA ARG A 135 -8.81 -12.43 -1.02
C ARG A 135 -7.55 -11.80 -1.56
N VAL A 136 -6.44 -12.07 -0.87
CA VAL A 136 -5.14 -11.56 -1.25
C VAL A 136 -4.30 -12.71 -1.79
N SER A 137 -3.78 -12.53 -2.99
CA SER A 137 -2.89 -13.47 -3.67
C SER A 137 -1.55 -12.82 -3.96
N ALA A 138 -0.48 -13.61 -3.94
CA ALA A 138 0.88 -13.14 -4.11
C ALA A 138 1.59 -13.88 -5.24
N ARG A 139 2.56 -13.20 -5.86
CA ARG A 139 3.62 -13.81 -6.65
C ARG A 139 4.92 -13.74 -5.87
N ARG A 140 5.69 -14.82 -5.96
CA ARG A 140 7.02 -14.90 -5.35
C ARG A 140 8.10 -15.07 -6.40
N ASN A 141 9.26 -14.45 -6.17
CA ASN A 141 10.48 -14.77 -6.89
C ASN A 141 11.45 -15.46 -5.92
N PHE A 142 11.57 -16.77 -6.07
CA PHE A 142 12.65 -17.53 -5.47
C PHE A 142 13.88 -17.47 -6.40
N GLU A 143 14.43 -16.28 -6.65
CA GLU A 143 15.78 -16.22 -7.18
C GLU A 143 16.74 -16.55 -6.06
N ARG A 144 17.07 -17.85 -6.02
CA ARG A 144 18.00 -18.55 -5.14
C ARG A 144 19.15 -17.68 -4.64
N GLU A 145 19.38 -17.77 -3.33
CA GLU A 145 20.70 -17.85 -2.72
C GLU A 145 21.67 -18.63 -3.64
N ARG A 146 22.47 -17.91 -4.41
CA ARG A 146 23.65 -18.43 -5.09
C ARG A 146 24.64 -17.29 -5.26
N THR A 147 25.32 -16.95 -4.17
CA THR A 147 26.76 -16.66 -4.18
C THR A 147 27.29 -17.00 -2.80
#